data_AF-A0A5K4EKV7-F1
#
_entry.id   AF-A0A5K4EKV7-F1
#
_cell.length_a   1.000
_cell.length_b   1.000
_cell.length_c   1.000
_cell.angle_alpha   90.00
_cell.angle_beta   90.00
_cell.angle_gamma   90.00
#
_symmetry.space_group_name_H-M   'P 1'
#
loop_
_entity.id
_entity.type
_entity.pdbx_description
1 polymer ?
#
loop_
_entity_poly.entity_id
_entity_poly.type
_entity_poly.pdbx_seq_one_letter_code
_entity_poly.pdbx_strand_id
1 'polypeptide(L)'
;MAVLAETVHEWLDGIHNKRLSTASSAENFKFHKSRIRHLSGPGTFPEKDDGFGQGGVLYWMSRDQRVQDNWAFIYAQRLAMKFEVPLHVCFCLVPAYQADTLRQFAFMIGGLTEVEQVCIMYI
;
A
#
# COMPACT_ATOMS: atom_id res chain seq x y z
N MET A 1 41.86 -4.86 12.26
CA MET A 1 40.60 -5.62 12.10
C MET A 1 39.75 -4.86 11.10
N ALA A 2 39.67 -5.34 9.86
CA ALA A 2 38.86 -4.69 8.84
C ALA A 2 37.39 -5.03 9.11
N VAL A 3 36.60 -4.02 9.50
CA VAL A 3 35.14 -4.10 9.37
C VAL A 3 34.90 -4.09 7.86
N LEU A 4 34.51 -5.24 7.29
CA LEU A 4 34.03 -5.27 5.91
C LEU A 4 32.82 -4.34 5.86
N ALA A 5 32.94 -3.25 5.11
CA ALA A 5 31.82 -2.38 4.84
C ALA A 5 30.79 -3.20 4.05
N GLU A 6 29.61 -3.38 4.63
CA GLU A 6 28.47 -4.02 3.97
C GLU A 6 28.23 -3.36 2.62
N THR A 7 28.15 -4.15 1.55
CA THR A 7 27.81 -3.65 0.23
C THR A 7 26.35 -3.21 0.20
N VAL A 8 25.98 -2.30 -0.72
CA VAL A 8 24.58 -1.87 -0.88
C VAL A 8 23.64 -3.06 -1.15
N HIS A 9 24.12 -4.09 -1.84
CA HIS A 9 23.31 -5.27 -2.16
C HIS A 9 23.04 -6.11 -0.91
N GLU A 10 24.08 -6.41 -0.13
CA GLU A 10 23.94 -7.12 1.15
C GLU A 10 22.98 -6.37 2.10
N TRP A 11 23.07 -5.05 2.12
CA TRP A 11 22.17 -4.21 2.91
C TRP A 11 20.71 -4.29 2.44
N LEU A 12 20.47 -4.22 1.13
CA LEU A 12 19.12 -4.35 0.55
C LEU A 12 18.53 -5.74 0.81
N ASP A 13 19.33 -6.79 0.68
CA ASP A 13 18.93 -8.17 1.01
C ASP A 13 18.59 -8.30 2.49
N GLY A 14 19.39 -7.66 3.36
CA GLY A 14 19.10 -7.57 4.79
C GLY A 14 17.75 -6.93 5.09
N ILE A 15 17.37 -5.87 4.36
CA ILE A 15 16.04 -5.24 4.48
C ILE A 15 14.95 -6.20 4.00
N HIS A 16 15.14 -6.84 2.84
CA HIS A 16 14.17 -7.79 2.30
C HIS A 16 13.91 -8.96 3.26
N ASN A 17 14.96 -9.56 3.81
CA ASN A 17 14.88 -10.64 4.78
C ASN A 17 14.18 -10.21 6.09
N LYS A 18 14.38 -8.97 6.53
CA LYS A 18 13.65 -8.40 7.68
C LYS A 18 12.16 -8.28 7.38
N ARG A 19 11.77 -7.84 6.18
CA ARG A 19 10.35 -7.75 5.79
C ARG A 19 9.70 -9.13 5.81
N LEU A 20 10.33 -10.13 5.18
CA LEU A 20 9.84 -11.52 5.15
C LEU A 20 9.71 -12.14 6.55
N SER A 21 10.65 -11.84 7.46
CA SER A 21 10.60 -12.37 8.83
C SER A 21 9.64 -11.62 9.76
N THR A 22 9.14 -10.45 9.37
CA THR A 22 8.27 -9.63 10.25
C THR A 22 6.87 -10.23 10.41
N ALA A 23 6.29 -10.76 9.34
CA ALA A 23 5.00 -11.47 9.39
C ALA A 23 4.82 -12.37 8.17
N SER A 24 4.10 -13.48 8.35
CA SER A 24 3.76 -14.41 7.27
C SER A 24 2.65 -13.89 6.34
N SER A 25 1.81 -12.96 6.82
CA SER A 25 0.69 -12.35 6.08
C SER A 25 0.31 -11.00 6.73
N ALA A 26 -0.34 -10.12 5.97
CA ALA A 26 -0.88 -8.85 6.45
C ALA A 26 -1.90 -9.03 7.60
N GLU A 27 -2.58 -10.18 7.67
CA GLU A 27 -3.51 -10.51 8.77
C GLU A 27 -2.80 -10.64 10.11
N ASN A 28 -1.63 -11.29 10.09
CA ASN A 28 -0.81 -11.62 11.25
C ASN A 28 0.16 -10.49 11.64
N PHE A 29 0.23 -9.44 10.82
CA PHE A 29 1.10 -8.31 11.08
C PHE A 29 0.61 -7.48 12.29
N LYS A 30 1.54 -7.12 13.19
CA LYS A 30 1.24 -6.35 14.39
C LYS A 30 0.90 -4.90 14.03
N PHE A 31 -0.39 -4.66 13.79
CA PHE A 31 -0.91 -3.35 13.43
C PHE A 31 -1.42 -2.58 14.66
N HIS A 32 -0.97 -1.34 14.84
CA HIS A 32 -1.41 -0.50 15.94
C HIS A 32 -2.68 0.29 15.59
N LYS A 33 -3.77 0.09 16.33
CA LYS A 33 -5.09 0.70 16.02
C LYS A 33 -5.06 2.24 15.96
N SER A 34 -4.15 2.89 16.69
CA SER A 34 -3.99 4.36 16.66
C SER A 34 -3.54 4.92 15.31
N ARG A 35 -3.08 4.08 14.37
CA ARG A 35 -2.73 4.49 13.01
C ARG A 35 -3.95 4.72 12.12
N ILE A 36 -5.14 4.30 12.56
CA ILE A 36 -6.38 4.39 11.79
C ILE A 36 -7.31 5.36 12.49
N ARG A 37 -7.98 6.19 11.67
CA ARG A 37 -9.12 6.98 12.10
C ARG A 37 -10.28 6.72 11.15
N HIS A 38 -11.41 6.28 11.68
CA HIS A 38 -12.65 6.20 10.92
C HIS A 38 -13.14 7.63 10.63
N LEU A 39 -13.37 7.94 9.35
CA LEU A 39 -13.77 9.28 8.92
C LEU A 39 -15.28 9.39 8.70
N SER A 40 -15.91 8.37 8.12
CA SER A 40 -17.31 8.40 7.70
C SER A 40 -17.86 7.00 7.43
N GLY A 41 -19.19 6.85 7.52
CA GLY A 41 -19.90 5.61 7.22
C GLY A 41 -20.34 4.86 8.48
N PRO A 42 -20.99 3.70 8.33
CA PRO A 42 -21.56 2.95 9.45
C PRO A 42 -20.51 2.22 10.32
N GLY A 43 -19.22 2.27 9.96
CA GLY A 43 -18.15 1.55 10.67
C GLY A 43 -18.21 0.02 10.49
N THR A 44 -19.18 -0.47 9.73
CA THR A 44 -19.35 -1.86 9.32
C THR A 44 -19.02 -2.00 7.83
N PHE A 45 -18.53 -3.17 7.44
CA PHE A 45 -18.45 -3.52 6.03
C PHE A 45 -19.86 -3.86 5.55
N PRO A 46 -20.31 -3.33 4.40
CA PRO A 46 -21.63 -3.67 3.87
C PRO A 46 -21.78 -5.18 3.75
N GLU A 47 -22.93 -5.72 4.14
CA GLU A 47 -23.25 -7.11 3.82
C GLU A 47 -23.31 -7.26 2.29
N LYS A 48 -23.21 -8.50 1.78
CA LYS A 48 -23.35 -8.79 0.34
C LYS A 48 -24.77 -8.38 -0.10
N ASP A 49 -24.93 -7.13 -0.48
CA ASP A 49 -26.18 -6.59 -0.98
C ASP A 49 -26.32 -6.94 -2.47
N ASP A 50 -27.44 -7.56 -2.78
CA ASP A 50 -27.79 -8.37 -3.96
C ASP A 50 -28.04 -7.57 -5.25
N GLY A 51 -27.62 -6.30 -5.31
CA GLY A 51 -27.85 -5.40 -6.46
C GLY A 51 -26.60 -4.85 -7.18
N PHE A 52 -25.44 -4.78 -6.51
CA PHE A 52 -24.25 -4.09 -7.06
C PHE A 52 -22.99 -4.99 -7.19
N GLY A 53 -23.15 -6.30 -6.97
CA GLY A 53 -22.05 -7.26 -6.99
C GLY A 53 -21.30 -7.35 -5.65
N GLN A 54 -20.30 -8.24 -5.57
CA GLN A 54 -19.41 -8.30 -4.42
C GLN A 54 -18.63 -6.97 -4.32
N GLY A 55 -18.86 -6.19 -3.27
CA GLY A 55 -18.07 -4.99 -2.98
C GLY A 55 -16.57 -5.29 -2.85
N GLY A 56 -15.74 -4.25 -2.80
CA GLY A 56 -14.29 -4.37 -2.68
C GLY A 56 -13.71 -3.34 -1.73
N VAL A 57 -12.47 -3.55 -1.30
CA VAL A 57 -11.71 -2.55 -0.54
C VAL A 57 -10.92 -1.71 -1.53
N LEU A 58 -11.14 -0.40 -1.55
CA LEU A 58 -10.35 0.53 -2.34
C LEU A 58 -9.33 1.26 -1.47
N TYR A 59 -8.04 1.02 -1.70
CA TYR A 59 -6.98 1.88 -1.19
C TYR A 59 -6.80 3.09 -2.11
N TRP A 60 -7.31 4.24 -1.69
CA TRP A 60 -7.05 5.51 -2.36
C TRP A 60 -5.65 6.01 -1.98
N MET A 61 -4.69 5.77 -2.86
CA MET A 61 -3.31 6.22 -2.73
C MET A 61 -3.21 7.70 -3.09
N SER A 62 -2.56 8.48 -2.22
CA SER A 62 -2.30 9.91 -2.45
C SER A 62 -0.88 10.28 -2.04
N ARG A 63 -0.59 10.30 -0.73
CA ARG A 63 0.73 10.71 -0.20
C ARG A 63 1.78 9.60 -0.26
N ASP A 64 1.46 8.42 0.25
CA ASP A 64 2.38 7.28 0.35
C ASP A 64 2.34 6.46 -0.94
N GLN A 65 3.02 6.95 -1.97
CA GLN A 65 3.08 6.36 -3.33
C GLN A 65 4.07 5.19 -3.40
N ARG A 66 3.82 4.14 -2.59
CA ARG A 66 4.62 2.91 -2.54
C ARG A 66 3.77 1.74 -2.03
N VAL A 67 4.14 0.52 -2.42
CA VAL A 67 3.50 -0.72 -1.95
C VAL A 67 4.13 -1.21 -0.65
N GLN A 68 5.46 -1.36 -0.64
CA GLN A 68 6.20 -1.89 0.51
C GLN A 68 6.23 -0.86 1.66
N ASP A 69 6.17 -1.35 2.89
CA ASP A 69 6.25 -0.55 4.12
C ASP A 69 5.23 0.62 4.17
N ASN A 70 4.03 0.37 3.66
CA ASN A 70 2.93 1.32 3.64
C ASN A 70 1.80 0.88 4.59
N TRP A 71 1.67 1.56 5.73
CA TRP A 71 0.66 1.23 6.74
C TRP A 71 -0.78 1.32 6.22
N ALA A 72 -1.08 2.29 5.35
CA ALA A 72 -2.43 2.44 4.80
C ALA A 72 -2.76 1.27 3.86
N PHE A 73 -1.79 0.86 3.04
CA PHE A 73 -1.90 -0.29 2.14
C PHE A 73 -2.05 -1.60 2.92
N ILE A 74 -1.19 -1.85 3.91
CA ILE A 74 -1.25 -3.05 4.76
C ILE A 74 -2.62 -3.15 5.45
N TYR A 75 -3.16 -2.02 5.92
CA TYR A 75 -4.48 -2.00 6.53
C TYR A 75 -5.59 -2.32 5.52
N ALA A 76 -5.53 -1.74 4.31
CA ALA A 76 -6.48 -2.04 3.25
C ALA A 76 -6.46 -3.52 2.85
N GLN A 77 -5.27 -4.11 2.68
CA GLN A 77 -5.11 -5.54 2.41
C GLN A 77 -5.68 -6.41 3.53
N ARG A 78 -5.40 -6.07 4.79
CA ARG A 78 -5.97 -6.76 5.95
C ARG A 78 -7.49 -6.68 5.98
N LEU A 79 -8.07 -5.56 5.55
CA LEU A 79 -9.51 -5.38 5.46
C LEU A 79 -10.10 -6.25 4.33
N ALA A 80 -9.46 -6.27 3.17
CA ALA A 80 -9.87 -7.07 2.02
C ALA A 80 -9.85 -8.57 2.34
N MET A 81 -8.77 -9.04 2.98
CA MET A 81 -8.65 -10.42 3.45
C MET A 81 -9.72 -10.77 4.50
N LYS A 82 -9.92 -9.90 5.52
CA LYS A 82 -10.92 -10.12 6.57
C LYS A 82 -12.34 -10.30 6.03
N PHE A 83 -12.69 -9.60 4.95
CA PHE A 83 -14.02 -9.65 4.35
C PHE A 83 -14.10 -10.54 3.10
N GLU A 84 -12.99 -11.19 2.72
CA GLU A 84 -12.90 -12.06 1.55
C GLU A 84 -13.35 -11.36 0.25
N VAL A 85 -12.88 -10.12 0.06
CA VAL A 85 -13.20 -9.27 -1.09
C VAL A 85 -11.94 -8.82 -1.82
N PRO A 86 -12.03 -8.44 -3.11
CA PRO A 86 -10.87 -7.92 -3.83
C PRO A 86 -10.35 -6.60 -3.21
N LEU A 87 -9.03 -6.43 -3.29
CA LEU A 87 -8.35 -5.17 -3.00
C LEU A 87 -8.09 -4.43 -4.31
N HIS A 88 -8.48 -3.17 -4.37
CA HIS A 88 -8.17 -2.27 -5.48
C HIS A 88 -7.29 -1.12 -4.98
N VAL A 89 -6.42 -0.63 -5.85
CA VAL A 89 -5.59 0.55 -5.58
C VAL A 89 -5.93 1.61 -6.63
N CYS A 90 -6.19 2.84 -6.17
CA CYS A 90 -6.47 3.96 -7.08
C CYS A 90 -5.61 5.16 -6.69
N PHE A 91 -5.10 5.85 -7.69
CA PHE A 91 -4.46 7.14 -7.57
C PHE A 91 -5.22 8.15 -8.44
N CYS A 92 -5.59 9.30 -7.88
CA CYS A 92 -6.28 10.35 -8.63
C CYS A 92 -5.27 11.45 -9.00
N LEU A 93 -4.91 11.51 -10.28
CA LEU A 93 -4.06 12.58 -10.79
C LEU A 93 -4.87 13.88 -10.89
N VAL A 94 -4.46 14.90 -10.14
CA VAL A 94 -5.05 16.24 -10.22
C VAL A 94 -4.35 17.06 -11.30
N PRO A 95 -5.08 17.82 -12.15
CA PRO A 95 -4.47 18.58 -13.26
C PRO A 95 -3.47 19.65 -12.81
N ALA A 96 -3.65 20.19 -11.62
CA ALA A 96 -2.73 21.14 -11.00
C ALA A 96 -2.74 20.94 -9.48
N TYR A 97 -1.57 20.86 -8.87
CA TYR A 97 -1.41 20.80 -7.43
C TYR A 97 -0.28 21.75 -7.03
N GLN A 98 -0.58 22.72 -6.16
CA GLN A 98 0.40 23.58 -5.46
C GLN A 98 1.61 24.08 -6.29
N ALA A 99 1.39 24.49 -7.55
CA ALA A 99 2.45 24.94 -8.47
C ALA A 99 3.48 23.87 -8.88
N ASP A 100 3.08 22.60 -8.94
CA ASP A 100 3.92 21.50 -9.41
C ASP A 100 4.39 21.72 -10.86
N THR A 101 5.70 21.56 -11.04
CA THR A 101 6.41 21.62 -12.31
C THR A 101 6.26 20.32 -13.08
N LEU A 102 6.48 20.38 -14.40
CA LEU A 102 6.53 19.18 -15.25
C LEU A 102 7.51 18.13 -14.73
N ARG A 103 8.63 18.54 -14.11
CA ARG A 103 9.61 17.62 -13.53
C ARG A 103 9.05 16.83 -12.35
N GLN A 104 8.26 17.46 -11.49
CA GLN A 104 7.61 16.79 -10.37
C GLN A 104 6.59 15.77 -10.87
N PHE A 105 5.76 16.13 -11.85
CA PHE A 105 4.83 15.19 -12.48
C PHE A 105 5.56 14.03 -13.17
N ALA A 106 6.60 14.30 -13.95
CA ALA A 106 7.37 13.25 -14.62
C ALA A 106 7.97 12.25 -13.64
N PHE A 107 8.54 12.74 -12.52
CA PHE A 107 9.09 11.88 -11.48
C PHE A 107 8.00 11.06 -10.78
N MET A 108 6.89 11.71 -10.41
CA MET A 108 5.75 11.06 -9.77
C MET A 108 5.15 9.96 -10.65
N ILE A 109 4.87 10.27 -11.93
CA ILE A 109 4.27 9.33 -12.87
C ILE A 109 5.22 8.14 -13.12
N GLY A 110 6.53 8.39 -13.28
CA GLY A 110 7.52 7.33 -13.41
C GLY A 110 7.50 6.37 -12.21
N GLY A 111 7.46 6.90 -10.98
CA GLY A 111 7.32 6.09 -9.78
C GLY A 111 5.98 5.36 -9.69
N LEU A 112 4.87 5.99 -10.12
CA LEU A 112 3.55 5.35 -10.15
C LEU A 112 3.49 4.18 -11.15
N THR A 113 4.21 4.25 -12.27
CA THR A 113 4.35 3.12 -13.20
C THR A 113 5.07 1.94 -12.55
N GLU A 114 6.11 2.17 -11.75
CA GLU A 114 6.76 1.09 -10.98
C GLU A 114 5.81 0.53 -9.90
N VAL A 115 5.04 1.39 -9.23
CA VAL A 115 4.02 0.97 -8.26
C VAL A 115 2.95 0.10 -8.91
N GLU A 116 2.47 0.47 -10.08
CA GLU A 116 1.50 -0.31 -10.86
C GLU A 116 2.03 -1.73 -11.14
N GLN A 117 3.28 -1.85 -11.62
CA GLN A 117 3.89 -3.15 -11.89
C GLN A 117 3.94 -4.03 -10.64
N VAL A 118 4.33 -3.47 -9.50
CA VAL A 118 4.34 -4.19 -8.23
C VAL A 118 2.91 -4.59 -7.82
N CYS A 119 1.92 -3.70 -7.95
CA CYS A 119 0.53 -4.05 -7.64
C CYS A 119 0.03 -5.23 -8.49
N ILE A 120 0.26 -5.21 -9.80
CA ILE A 120 -0.17 -6.29 -10.73
C ILE A 120 0.48 -7.64 -10.37
N MET A 121 1.70 -7.63 -9.84
CA MET A 121 2.39 -8.86 -9.46
C MET A 121 1.87 -9.49 -8.15
N TYR A 122 1.29 -8.70 -7.25
CA TYR A 122 1.03 -9.13 -5.86
C TYR A 122 -0.43 -8.98 -5.39
N ILE A 123 -1.30 -8.33 -6.16
CA ILE A 123 -2.72 -8.08 -5.85
C ILE A 123 -3.58 -8.60 -7.00
#